data_AF-A0A959PY32-F1
#
_entry.id   AF-A0A959PY32-F1
#
_cell.length_a   1.000
_cell.length_b   1.000
_cell.length_c   1.000
_cell.angle_alpha   90.00
_cell.angle_beta   90.00
_cell.angle_gamma   90.00
#
_symmetry.space_group_name_H-M   'P 1'
#
loop_
_entity.id
_entity.type
_entity.pdbx_description
1 polymer ?
#
loop_
_entity_poly.entity_id
_entity_poly.type
_entity_poly.pdbx_seq_one_letter_code
_entity_poly.pdbx_strand_id
1 'polypeptide(L)' 'MQELIHRQKFTIRGYDAGTQMEANPLSIIRILHDAAVDQVIELGFSALQLDPRSLAWVLAQQYLEIFQYPK' A
#
# COMPACT_ATOMS: atom_id res chain seq x y z
N MET A 1 4.99 -18.66 -14.73
CA MET A 1 5.29 -18.37 -13.31
C MET A 1 4.81 -16.94 -13.08
N GLN A 2 3.84 -16.72 -12.19
CA GLN A 2 3.38 -15.36 -11.88
C GLN A 2 4.51 -14.61 -11.17
N GLU A 3 4.75 -13.35 -11.54
CA GLU A 3 5.74 -12.51 -10.87
C GLU A 3 5.24 -12.17 -9.46
N LEU A 4 6.06 -12.46 -8.44
CA LEU A 4 5.70 -12.23 -7.04
C LEU A 4 5.99 -10.80 -6.57
N ILE A 5 6.50 -9.94 -7.45
CA ILE A 5 6.87 -8.56 -7.14
C ILE A 5 5.93 -7.63 -7.91
N HIS A 6 5.07 -6.92 -7.18
CA HIS A 6 4.28 -5.84 -7.74
C HIS A 6 5.08 -4.53 -7.71
N ARG A 7 5.07 -3.78 -8.81
CA ARG A 7 5.74 -2.48 -8.93
C ARG A 7 4.78 -1.45 -9.46
N GLN A 8 4.73 -0.31 -8.79
CA GLN A 8 3.83 0.77 -9.13
C GLN A 8 4.49 2.13 -8.90
N LYS A 9 4.13 3.13 -9.71
CA LYS A 9 4.65 4.50 -9.62
C LYS A 9 3.59 5.41 -9.02
N PHE A 10 3.99 6.24 -8.07
CA PHE A 10 3.12 7.23 -7.43
C PHE A 10 3.71 8.61 -7.60
N THR A 11 2.82 9.57 -7.84
CA THR A 11 3.14 10.99 -7.80
C THR A 11 2.57 11.55 -6.50
N ILE A 12 3.41 12.15 -5.67
CA ILE A 12 2.96 12.84 -4.46
C ILE A 12 2.15 14.07 -4.88
N ARG A 13 0.88 14.13 -4.46
CA ARG A 13 0.01 15.28 -4.75
C ARG A 13 0.04 16.26 -3.57
N GLY A 14 -0.44 17.48 -3.78
CA GLY A 14 -0.46 18.50 -2.74
C GLY A 14 -1.22 18.09 -1.47
N TYR A 15 -2.26 17.25 -1.60
CA TYR A 15 -2.99 16.70 -0.45
C TYR A 15 -2.29 15.50 0.22
N ASP A 16 -1.27 14.93 -0.43
CA ASP A 16 -0.42 13.90 0.16
C ASP A 16 0.75 14.52 0.94
N ALA A 17 1.02 15.81 0.73
CA ALA A 17 2.11 16.52 1.36
C ALA A 17 1.70 17.15 2.70
N GLY A 18 2.62 17.12 3.66
CA GLY A 18 2.53 17.88 4.91
C GLY A 18 2.98 19.34 4.75
N THR A 19 3.05 20.07 5.86
CA THR A 19 3.44 21.50 5.89
C THR A 19 4.85 21.78 5.36
N GLN A 20 5.71 20.76 5.28
CA GLN A 20 7.08 20.86 4.77
C GLN A 20 7.20 20.53 3.27
N MET A 21 6.08 20.39 2.57
CA MET A 21 6.03 19.96 1.16
C MET A 21 6.67 18.59 0.91
N GLU A 22 6.66 17.73 1.92
CA GLU A 22 7.09 16.33 1.85
C GLU A 22 5.88 15.43 2.08
N ALA A 23 5.87 14.26 1.47
CA ALA A 23 4.81 13.28 1.65
C ALA A 23 4.65 12.98 3.15
N ASN A 24 3.43 13.16 3.67
CA ASN A 24 3.19 12.86 5.07
C ASN A 24 3.23 11.32 5.30
N PRO A 25 3.61 10.85 6.49
CA PRO A 25 3.74 9.41 6.75
C PRO A 25 2.45 8.59 6.49
N LEU A 26 1.27 9.17 6.76
CA LEU A 26 0.00 8.48 6.53
C LEU A 26 -0.29 8.28 5.05
N SER A 27 0.04 9.26 4.21
CA SER A 27 -0.05 9.14 2.75
C SER A 27 0.91 8.08 2.21
N ILE A 28 2.11 7.96 2.77
CA ILE A 28 3.05 6.89 2.39
C ILE A 28 2.47 5.52 2.77
N ILE A 29 1.95 5.36 3.99
CA ILE A 29 1.33 4.10 4.44
C ILE A 29 0.15 3.74 3.55
N ARG A 30 -0.71 4.71 3.21
CA ARG A 30 -1.84 4.51 2.30
C ARG A 30 -1.38 3.98 0.95
N ILE A 31 -0.37 4.62 0.34
CA ILE A 31 0.19 4.19 -0.95
C ILE A 31 0.74 2.76 -0.88
N LEU A 32 1.37 2.38 0.23
CA LEU A 32 1.87 1.02 0.44
C LEU A 32 0.73 0.00 0.59
N HIS A 33 -0.36 0.36 1.29
CA HIS A 33 -1.54 -0.50 1.39
C HIS A 33 -2.26 -0.64 0.06
N ASP A 34 -2.40 0.44 -0.71
CA ASP A 34 -2.95 0.42 -2.07
C ASP A 34 -2.12 -0.54 -2.96
N ALA A 35 -0.78 -0.49 -2.88
CA ALA A 35 0.13 -1.43 -3.56
C ALA A 35 -0.16 -2.89 -3.24
N ALA A 36 -0.30 -3.17 -1.93
CA ALA A 36 -0.49 -4.51 -1.43
C ALA A 36 -1.85 -5.05 -1.88
N VAL A 37 -2.89 -4.20 -1.89
CA VAL A 37 -4.23 -4.53 -2.40
C VAL A 37 -4.18 -4.89 -3.88
N ASP A 38 -3.56 -4.04 -4.71
CA ASP A 38 -3.46 -4.29 -6.16
C ASP A 38 -2.72 -5.60 -6.44
N GLN A 39 -1.63 -5.87 -5.71
CA GLN A 39 -0.92 -7.14 -5.82
C GLN A 39 -1.80 -8.35 -5.47
N VAL A 40 -2.53 -8.33 -4.36
CA VAL A 40 -3.33 -9.50 -3.96
C VAL A 40 -4.56 -9.68 -4.85
N ILE A 41 -5.07 -8.61 -5.49
CA ILE A 41 -6.09 -8.71 -6.54
C ILE A 41 -5.54 -9.49 -7.74
N GLU A 42 -4.36 -9.11 -8.24
CA GLU A 42 -3.68 -9.80 -9.36
C GLU A 42 -3.39 -11.28 -9.05
N LEU A 43 -3.07 -11.60 -7.80
CA LEU A 43 -2.79 -12.96 -7.35
C LEU A 43 -4.04 -13.79 -7.01
N GLY A 44 -5.21 -13.18 -6.90
CA GLY A 44 -6.45 -13.89 -6.59
C GLY A 44 -6.75 -14.09 -5.11
N PHE A 45 -6.12 -13.32 -4.22
CA PHE A 45 -6.24 -13.42 -2.76
C PHE A 45 -6.64 -12.10 -2.08
N SER A 46 -7.32 -11.21 -2.79
CA SER A 46 -7.88 -9.99 -2.21
C SER A 46 -8.95 -10.28 -1.15
N ALA A 47 -9.25 -9.30 -0.30
CA ALA A 47 -10.30 -9.43 0.71
C ALA A 47 -11.65 -9.86 0.10
N LEU A 48 -12.01 -9.32 -1.07
CA LEU A 48 -13.23 -9.71 -1.81
C LEU A 48 -13.21 -11.18 -2.26
N GLN A 49 -12.04 -11.72 -2.60
CA GLN A 49 -11.89 -13.12 -3.01
C GLN A 49 -11.85 -14.07 -1.81
N LEU A 50 -11.50 -13.57 -0.63
CA LEU A 50 -11.48 -14.33 0.62
C LEU A 50 -12.85 -14.39 1.32
N ASP A 51 -13.68 -13.36 1.14
CA ASP A 51 -14.99 -13.23 1.79
C ASP A 51 -15.91 -14.45 1.60
N PRO A 52 -16.05 -15.05 0.39
CA PRO A 52 -16.86 -16.26 0.20
C PRO A 52 -16.39 -17.47 1.01
N ARG A 53 -15.16 -17.43 1.53
CA ARG A 53 -14.56 -18.47 2.37
C ARG A 53 -14.63 -18.13 3.87
N SER A 54 -15.32 -17.06 4.24
CA SER A 54 -15.35 -16.51 5.60
C SER A 54 -13.94 -16.18 6.13
N LEU A 55 -13.06 -15.69 5.25
CA LEU A 55 -11.71 -15.28 5.57
C LEU A 55 -11.52 -13.78 5.27
N ALA A 56 -10.65 -13.15 6.04
CA ALA A 56 -10.28 -11.75 5.84
C ALA A 56 -8.81 -11.51 6.21
N TRP A 57 -8.22 -10.49 5.59
CA TRP A 57 -6.92 -9.99 6.00
C TRP A 57 -7.06 -9.06 7.21
N VAL A 58 -6.19 -9.23 8.19
CA VAL A 58 -6.05 -8.31 9.32
C VAL A 58 -4.57 -7.93 9.43
N LEU A 59 -4.29 -6.63 9.34
CA LEU A 59 -2.95 -6.12 9.56
C LEU A 59 -2.61 -6.21 11.06
N ALA A 60 -1.78 -7.17 11.44
CA ALA A 60 -1.41 -7.38 12.83
C ALA A 60 -0.31 -6.42 13.32
N GLN A 61 0.68 -6.14 12.47
CA GLN A 61 1.82 -5.29 12.79
C GLN A 61 2.37 -4.66 11.52
N GLN A 62 2.84 -3.42 11.63
CA GLN A 62 3.56 -2.74 10.57
C GLN A 62 4.74 -1.98 11.18
N TYR A 63 5.91 -2.13 10.56
CA TYR A 63 7.10 -1.34 10.84
C TYR A 63 7.49 -0.61 9.55
N LEU A 64 7.76 0.69 9.66
CA LEU A 64 8.15 1.54 8.54
C LEU A 64 9.34 2.38 8.97
N GLU A 65 10.43 2.26 8.22
CA GLU A 65 11.62 3.09 8.36
C GLU A 65 11.77 3.94 7.10
N ILE A 66 11.83 5.25 7.28
CA ILE A 66 11.90 6.23 6.20
C ILE A 66 13.25 6.94 6.31
N PHE A 67 14.15 6.64 5.37
CA PHE A 67 15.46 7.32 5.29
C PHE A 67 15.35 8.74 4.72
N GLN A 68 14.39 8.94 3.81
CA GLN A 68 14.12 10.23 3.18
C GLN A 68 12.66 10.29 2.74
N TYR A 69 11.95 11.36 3.10
CA TYR A 69 10.59 11.57 2.66
C TYR A 69 10.55 11.99 1.17
N PRO A 70 9.64 11.41 0.37
CA PRO A 70 9.38 11.86 -1.00
C PRO A 70 8.89 13.31 -1.03
N LYS A 71 9.25 14.04 -2.09
CA LYS A 71 8.79 15.40 -2.38
C LYS A 71 7.81 15.41 -3.55
#